data_AF-A0A1T4RIF5-F1
#
_entry.id   AF-A0A1T4RIF5-F1
#
_cell.length_a   1.000
_cell.length_b   1.000
_cell.length_c   1.000
_cell.angle_alpha   90.00
_cell.angle_beta   90.00
_cell.angle_gamma   90.00
#
_symmetry.space_group_name_H-M   'P 1'
#
loop_
_entity.id
_entity.type
_entity.pdbx_description
1 polymer ?
#
loop_
_entity_poly.entity_id
_entity_poly.type
_entity_poly.pdbx_seq_one_letter_code
_entity_poly.pdbx_strand_id
1 'polypeptide(L)'
;MFRRILIVVGTAALLSPSAFAQSSDVDYCNKLSQAYRASIAPNTTPAAAVPEAMSKCATDPKGSIPVLEQALKDGKVALPSR
;
A
#
# COMPACT_ATOMS: atom_id res chain seq x y z
N MET A 1 1.78 59.35 -9.08
CA MET A 1 2.69 59.19 -7.92
C MET A 1 2.24 57.95 -7.15
N PHE A 2 3.18 57.17 -6.57
CA PHE A 2 3.04 55.86 -5.89
C PHE A 2 2.91 54.64 -6.83
N ARG A 3 3.95 53.90 -7.25
CA ARG A 3 5.15 53.28 -6.61
C ARG A 3 4.89 51.86 -6.06
N ARG A 4 5.12 50.88 -6.97
CA ARG A 4 5.71 49.53 -6.79
C ARG A 4 5.35 48.72 -5.55
N ILE A 5 4.65 47.59 -5.72
CA ILE A 5 4.80 46.38 -4.89
C ILE A 5 4.93 45.17 -5.81
N LEU A 6 5.95 44.36 -5.52
CA LEU A 6 6.54 43.31 -6.35
C LEU A 6 5.66 42.05 -6.41
N ILE A 7 5.42 41.58 -7.63
CA ILE A 7 5.01 40.20 -7.93
C ILE A 7 6.24 39.32 -7.76
N VAL A 8 6.25 38.41 -6.78
CA VAL A 8 6.83 37.05 -6.88
C VAL A 8 6.12 36.17 -5.85
N VAL A 9 4.96 35.60 -6.21
CA VAL A 9 4.47 34.39 -5.54
C VAL A 9 5.03 33.22 -6.35
N GLY A 10 6.25 32.82 -6.00
CA GLY A 10 6.83 31.58 -6.49
C GLY A 10 6.17 30.44 -5.74
N THR A 11 5.09 29.88 -6.29
CA THR A 11 4.53 28.62 -5.83
C THR A 11 5.59 27.54 -6.01
N ALA A 12 6.27 27.19 -4.92
CA ALA A 12 7.06 25.97 -4.84
C ALA A 12 6.08 24.80 -5.01
N ALA A 13 5.93 24.33 -6.25
CA ALA A 13 5.27 23.06 -6.52
C ALA A 13 6.16 21.98 -5.89
N LEU A 14 5.83 21.60 -4.66
CA LEU A 14 6.27 20.36 -4.06
C LEU A 14 5.68 19.23 -4.92
N LEU A 15 6.42 18.89 -5.98
CA LEU A 15 6.22 17.67 -6.75
C LEU A 15 6.37 16.52 -5.76
N SER A 16 5.23 16.06 -5.24
CA SER A 16 5.16 14.84 -4.45
C SER A 16 5.46 13.68 -5.39
N PRO A 17 6.60 12.98 -5.30
CA PRO A 17 6.88 11.84 -6.16
C PRO A 17 6.21 10.60 -5.55
N SER A 18 4.90 10.65 -5.35
CA SER A 18 4.13 9.58 -4.68
C SER A 18 3.35 8.71 -5.68
N ALA A 19 3.58 8.86 -6.98
CA ALA A 19 2.82 8.16 -8.01
C ALA A 19 3.48 6.86 -8.52
N PHE A 20 4.77 6.64 -8.24
CA PHE A 20 5.48 5.43 -8.67
C PHE A 20 5.46 4.28 -7.66
N ALA A 21 4.96 4.51 -6.43
CA ALA A 21 4.79 3.47 -5.44
C ALA A 21 3.49 2.67 -5.63
N GLN A 22 2.49 3.23 -6.33
CA GLN A 22 1.18 2.59 -6.43
C GLN A 22 1.25 1.27 -7.20
N SER A 23 2.00 1.19 -8.30
CA SER A 23 2.16 -0.07 -9.04
C SER A 23 2.94 -1.11 -8.22
N SER A 24 4.09 -0.73 -7.67
CA SER A 24 4.92 -1.64 -6.87
C SER A 24 4.22 -2.11 -5.59
N ASP A 25 3.46 -1.25 -4.92
CA ASP A 25 2.68 -1.61 -3.74
C ASP A 25 1.51 -2.53 -4.12
N VAL A 26 0.85 -2.33 -5.27
CA VAL A 26 -0.19 -3.25 -5.79
C VAL A 26 0.43 -4.63 -6.07
N ASP A 27 1.56 -4.68 -6.77
CA ASP A 27 2.28 -5.94 -7.05
C ASP A 27 2.68 -6.66 -5.76
N TYR A 28 3.21 -5.92 -4.78
CA TYR A 28 3.58 -6.48 -3.50
C TYR A 28 2.37 -6.99 -2.71
N CYS A 29 1.28 -6.22 -2.68
CA CYS A 29 0.02 -6.62 -2.05
C CYS A 29 -0.54 -7.90 -2.67
N ASN A 30 -0.44 -8.05 -3.99
CA ASN A 30 -0.83 -9.25 -4.72
C ASN A 30 0.06 -10.44 -4.39
N LYS A 31 1.38 -10.25 -4.25
CA LYS A 31 2.31 -11.31 -3.79
C LYS A 31 1.96 -11.79 -2.38
N LEU A 32 1.72 -10.86 -1.45
CA LEU A 32 1.29 -11.19 -0.09
C LEU A 32 -0.04 -11.94 -0.07
N SER A 33 -1.00 -11.50 -0.88
CA SER A 33 -2.30 -12.16 -1.04
C SER A 33 -2.15 -13.60 -1.52
N GLN A 34 -1.27 -13.85 -2.50
CA GLN A 34 -0.98 -15.20 -2.98
C GLN A 34 -0.32 -16.05 -1.90
N ALA A 35 0.68 -15.52 -1.19
CA ALA A 35 1.32 -16.22 -0.08
C ALA A 35 0.29 -16.61 1.01
N TYR A 36 -0.64 -15.71 1.34
CA TYR A 36 -1.67 -15.99 2.33
C TYR A 36 -2.59 -17.14 1.89
N ARG A 37 -3.02 -17.13 0.62
CA ARG A 37 -3.84 -18.22 0.05
C ARG A 37 -3.09 -19.55 0.02
N ALA A 38 -1.80 -19.53 -0.29
CA ALA A 38 -0.99 -20.73 -0.40
C ALA A 38 -0.66 -21.36 0.96
N SER A 39 -0.43 -20.53 1.99
CA SER A 39 0.12 -21.00 3.27
C SER A 39 -0.89 -21.03 4.43
N ILE A 40 -1.85 -20.12 4.48
CA ILE A 40 -2.72 -19.94 5.65
C ILE A 40 -4.18 -20.32 5.36
N ALA A 41 -4.76 -19.81 4.27
CA ALA A 41 -6.16 -20.07 3.91
C ALA A 41 -6.61 -21.55 3.92
N PRO A 42 -5.79 -22.55 3.52
CA PRO A 42 -6.22 -23.94 3.56
C PRO A 42 -6.33 -24.53 4.98
N ASN A 43 -5.69 -23.91 5.97
CA ASN A 43 -5.53 -24.47 7.33
C ASN A 43 -6.28 -23.67 8.41
N THR A 44 -6.96 -22.58 8.05
CA THR A 44 -7.55 -21.65 9.01
C THR A 44 -8.66 -20.81 8.38
N THR A 45 -9.69 -20.51 9.17
CA THR A 45 -10.69 -19.49 8.83
C THR A 45 -10.04 -18.12 8.91
N PRO A 46 -9.95 -17.35 7.80
CA PRO A 46 -9.34 -16.03 7.81
C PRO A 46 -10.07 -15.07 8.74
N ALA A 47 -9.34 -14.21 9.44
CA ALA A 47 -9.93 -13.03 10.05
C ALA A 47 -10.55 -12.16 8.93
N ALA A 48 -11.75 -11.62 9.14
CA ALA A 48 -12.50 -10.89 8.11
C ALA A 48 -11.72 -9.75 7.45
N ALA A 49 -10.77 -9.14 8.18
CA ALA A 49 -9.90 -8.09 7.68
C ALA A 49 -8.96 -8.54 6.54
N VAL A 50 -8.59 -9.83 6.48
CA VAL A 50 -7.67 -10.34 5.46
C VAL A 50 -8.31 -10.36 4.06
N PRO A 51 -9.45 -11.02 3.81
CA PRO A 51 -10.08 -11.00 2.49
C PRO A 51 -10.51 -9.60 2.05
N GLU A 52 -10.83 -8.69 2.98
CA GLU A 52 -11.06 -7.28 2.67
C GLU A 52 -9.77 -6.61 2.16
N ALA A 53 -8.65 -6.75 2.87
CA ALA A 53 -7.36 -6.22 2.46
C ALA A 53 -6.93 -6.76 1.08
N MET A 54 -7.12 -8.07 0.82
CA MET A 54 -6.83 -8.65 -0.49
C MET A 54 -7.67 -8.01 -1.61
N SER A 55 -8.95 -7.73 -1.33
CA SER A 55 -9.86 -7.10 -2.30
C SER A 55 -9.51 -5.63 -2.55
N LYS A 56 -8.87 -4.98 -1.57
CA LYS A 56 -8.42 -3.59 -1.65
C LYS A 56 -7.01 -3.42 -2.19
N CYS A 57 -6.28 -4.48 -2.55
CA CYS A 57 -4.94 -4.36 -3.11
C CYS A 57 -4.85 -3.42 -4.32
N ALA A 58 -5.88 -3.36 -5.17
CA ALA A 58 -5.88 -2.49 -6.36
C ALA A 58 -6.22 -1.01 -6.05
N THR A 59 -6.99 -0.76 -4.99
CA THR A 59 -7.55 0.57 -4.68
C THR A 59 -6.90 1.25 -3.48
N ASP A 60 -6.40 0.46 -2.53
CA ASP A 60 -5.70 0.89 -1.33
C ASP A 60 -4.63 -0.15 -0.93
N PRO A 61 -3.55 -0.29 -1.73
CA PRO A 61 -2.48 -1.22 -1.40
C PRO A 61 -1.76 -0.83 -0.10
N LYS A 62 -1.63 0.47 0.20
CA LYS A 62 -0.92 0.95 1.40
C LYS A 62 -1.64 0.59 2.70
N GLY A 63 -2.97 0.64 2.71
CA GLY A 63 -3.77 0.15 3.84
C GLY A 63 -3.82 -1.38 3.91
N SER A 64 -3.74 -2.06 2.76
CA SER A 64 -3.90 -3.52 2.66
C SER A 64 -2.64 -4.31 3.00
N ILE A 65 -1.46 -3.83 2.57
CA ILE A 65 -0.17 -4.48 2.81
C ILE A 65 0.09 -4.77 4.31
N PRO A 66 -0.02 -3.82 5.25
CA PRO A 66 0.29 -4.10 6.65
C PRO A 66 -0.63 -5.18 7.26
N VAL A 67 -1.89 -5.25 6.83
CA VAL A 67 -2.83 -6.30 7.26
C VAL A 67 -2.36 -7.67 6.76
N LEU A 68 -1.97 -7.77 5.49
CA LEU A 68 -1.51 -9.02 4.89
C LEU A 68 -0.15 -9.47 5.44
N GLU A 69 0.79 -8.54 5.62
CA GLU A 69 2.08 -8.83 6.27
C GLU A 69 1.87 -9.35 7.68
N GLN A 70 0.99 -8.73 8.46
CA GLN A 70 0.72 -9.16 9.83
C GLN A 70 0.10 -10.55 9.85
N ALA A 71 -0.90 -10.81 9.00
CA ALA A 71 -1.55 -12.10 8.92
C ALA A 71 -0.56 -13.23 8.55
N LEU A 72 0.38 -12.96 7.63
CA LEU A 72 1.45 -13.89 7.28
C LEU A 72 2.44 -14.10 8.43
N LYS A 73 2.85 -13.03 9.13
CA LYS A 73 3.73 -13.11 10.31
C LYS A 73 3.09 -13.90 11.44
N ASP A 74 1.80 -13.72 11.69
CA ASP A 74 1.03 -14.45 12.71
C ASP A 74 0.94 -15.93 12.38
N GLY A 75 0.75 -16.26 11.09
CA GLY A 75 0.84 -17.62 10.57
C GLY A 75 2.26 -18.17 10.43
N LYS A 76 3.29 -17.44 10.90
CA LYS A 76 4.72 -17.81 10.81
C LYS A 76 5.20 -18.10 9.37
N VAL A 77 4.58 -17.45 8.38
CA VAL A 77 4.93 -17.55 6.98
C VAL A 77 5.98 -16.48 6.64
N ALA A 78 7.01 -16.85 5.89
CA ALA A 78 8.01 -15.91 5.41
C ALA A 78 7.38 -14.89 4.45
N LEU A 79 7.74 -13.61 4.59
CA LEU A 79 7.23 -12.57 3.70
C LEU A 79 7.97 -12.58 2.36
N PRO A 80 7.26 -12.41 1.23
CA PRO A 80 7.90 -12.20 -0.07
C PRO A 80 8.68 -10.89 -0.08
N SER A 81 9.63 -10.77 -1.00
CA SER A 81 10.36 -9.53 -1.24
C SER A 81 9.46 -8.48 -1.90
N ARG A 82 9.59 -7.23 -1.45
CA ARG A 82 9.02 -6.04 -2.09
C ARG A 82 9.63 -5.83 -3.47
#